data_AF-Q97A66-F1
#
_entry.id   AF-Q97A66-F1
#
_cell.length_a   1.000
_cell.length_b   1.000
_cell.length_c   1.000
_cell.angle_alpha   90.00
_cell.angle_beta   90.00
_cell.angle_gamma   90.00
#
_symmetry.space_group_name_H-M   'P 1'
#
loop_
_entity.id
_entity.type
_entity.pdbx_description
1 polymer ?
#
loop_
_entity_poly.entity_id
_entity_poly.type
_entity_poly.pdbx_seq_one_letter_code
_entity_poly.pdbx_strand_id
1 'polypeptide(L)' 'MPKVYIVGAGPGDPELLTLKAYNILRKAGVVIYAGSLVNPEILKYANPSAEIYNSAEMDINKIMDISIIL' A
#
# COMPACT_ATOMS: atom_id res chain seq x y z
N MET A 1 2.75 18.11 5.15
CA MET A 1 1.84 17.79 4.04
C MET A 1 1.70 16.28 3.97
N PRO A 2 0.47 15.75 3.98
CA PRO A 2 0.22 14.36 3.60
C PRO A 2 0.74 14.13 2.17
N LYS A 3 1.26 12.93 1.92
CA LYS A 3 1.88 12.54 0.64
C LYS A 3 1.37 11.18 0.23
N VAL A 4 0.95 11.07 -1.02
CA VAL A 4 0.65 9.78 -1.66
C VAL A 4 1.91 9.28 -2.33
N TYR A 5 2.29 8.02 -2.06
CA TYR A 5 3.39 7.34 -2.71
C TYR A 5 2.86 6.20 -3.56
N ILE A 6 3.11 6.25 -4.88
CA ILE A 6 2.87 5.11 -5.76
C ILE A 6 4.15 4.27 -5.75
N VAL A 7 4.05 3.02 -5.31
CA VAL A 7 5.17 2.10 -5.17
C VAL A 7 4.90 0.81 -5.93
N GLY A 8 5.96 0.26 -6.55
CA GLY A 8 5.89 -1.08 -7.12
C GLY A 8 6.10 -2.13 -6.04
N ALA A 9 5.24 -3.14 -6.01
CA ALA A 9 5.34 -4.30 -5.10
C ALA A 9 6.38 -5.35 -5.55
N GLY A 10 6.97 -5.17 -6.74
CA GLY A 10 7.82 -6.19 -7.36
C GLY A 10 7.00 -7.32 -7.99
N PRO A 11 7.65 -8.43 -8.40
CA PRO A 11 7.00 -9.54 -9.09
C PRO A 11 6.32 -10.55 -8.13
N GLY A 12 6.33 -10.31 -6.82
CA GLY A 12 5.62 -11.11 -5.82
C GLY A 12 6.48 -11.54 -4.63
N ASP A 13 7.78 -11.74 -4.81
CA ASP A 13 8.69 -12.04 -3.70
C ASP A 13 8.86 -10.79 -2.80
N PRO A 14 8.56 -10.86 -1.49
CA PRO A 14 8.68 -9.73 -0.58
C PRO A 14 10.10 -9.13 -0.50
N GLU A 15 11.15 -9.93 -0.73
CA GLU A 15 12.54 -9.44 -0.71
C GLU A 15 12.90 -8.61 -1.94
N LEU A 16 12.07 -8.66 -3.00
CA LEU A 16 12.25 -7.87 -4.22
C LEU A 16 11.60 -6.48 -4.13
N LEU A 17 11.05 -6.10 -2.98
CA LEU A 17 10.70 -4.70 -2.72
C LEU A 17 11.95 -3.84 -2.75
N THR A 18 11.85 -2.69 -3.43
CA THR A 18 12.91 -1.69 -3.30
C THR A 18 12.99 -1.23 -1.84
N LEU A 19 14.21 -0.96 -1.35
CA LEU A 19 14.42 -0.47 0.01
C LEU A 19 13.60 0.80 0.31
N LYS A 20 13.37 1.66 -0.69
CA LYS A 20 12.53 2.85 -0.54
C LYS A 20 11.05 2.50 -0.35
N ALA A 21 10.51 1.56 -1.14
CA ALA A 21 9.12 1.10 -0.99
C ALA A 21 8.89 0.44 0.37
N TYR A 22 9.81 -0.44 0.80
CA TYR A 22 9.78 -1.05 2.13
C TYR A 22 9.73 -0.02 3.26
N ASN A 23 10.59 1.01 3.20
CA ASN A 23 10.63 2.07 4.21
C ASN A 23 9.39 2.96 4.21
N ILE A 24 8.76 3.18 3.06
CA ILE A 24 7.48 3.91 2.95
C ILE A 24 6.37 3.07 3.56
N LEU A 25 6.26 1.79 3.18
CA LEU A 25 5.24 0.87 3.67
C LEU A 25 5.23 0.76 5.20
N ARG A 26 6.42 0.68 5.82
CA ARG A 26 6.58 0.65 7.28
C ARG A 26 6.15 1.91 8.02
N LYS A 27 6.04 3.04 7.32
CA LYS A 27 5.71 4.35 7.90
C LYS A 27 4.33 4.85 7.49
N ALA A 28 3.74 4.24 6.47
CA ALA A 28 2.44 4.65 5.95
C ALA A 28 1.37 4.47 7.03
N GLY A 29 0.52 5.48 7.20
CA GLY A 29 -0.70 5.36 8.03
C GLY A 29 -1.84 4.69 7.27
N VAL A 30 -1.78 4.68 5.93
CA VAL A 30 -2.76 4.02 5.07
C VAL A 30 -2.03 3.30 3.94
N VAL A 31 -2.47 2.08 3.64
CA VAL A 31 -1.95 1.26 2.54
C VAL A 31 -3.12 0.83 1.66
N ILE A 32 -3.05 1.18 0.37
CA ILE A 32 -3.98 0.70 -0.66
C ILE A 32 -3.19 -0.22 -1.58
N TYR A 33 -3.66 -1.47 -1.77
CA TYR A 33 -2.95 -2.47 -2.58
C TYR A 33 -3.85 -3.10 -3.66
N ALA A 34 -3.25 -3.58 -4.74
CA ALA A 34 -3.94 -4.09 -5.93
C ALA A 34 -4.39 -5.56 -5.80
N GLY A 35 -5.14 -5.89 -4.76
CA GLY A 35 -5.72 -7.22 -4.55
C GLY A 35 -4.74 -8.37 -4.74
N SER A 36 -5.17 -9.40 -5.47
CA SER A 36 -4.38 -10.62 -5.72
C SER A 36 -3.09 -10.40 -6.51
N LEU A 37 -2.87 -9.22 -7.09
CA LEU A 37 -1.63 -8.90 -7.79
C LEU A 37 -0.48 -8.56 -6.84
N VAL A 38 -0.76 -8.34 -5.55
CA VAL A 38 0.26 -8.11 -4.52
C VAL A 38 0.26 -9.30 -3.57
N ASN A 39 1.45 -9.88 -3.35
CA ASN A 39 1.61 -10.95 -2.37
C ASN A 39 1.25 -10.45 -0.96
N PRO A 40 0.29 -11.07 -0.24
CA PRO A 40 -0.10 -10.65 1.10
C PRO A 40 1.05 -10.60 2.12
N GLU A 41 2.12 -11.38 1.92
CA GLU A 41 3.32 -11.34 2.77
C GLU A 41 3.98 -9.96 2.80
N ILE A 42 3.89 -9.18 1.72
CA ILE A 42 4.37 -7.80 1.67
C ILE A 42 3.66 -6.93 2.70
N LEU A 43 2.35 -7.14 2.89
CA LEU A 43 1.53 -6.33 3.80
C LEU A 43 1.93 -6.53 5.28
N LYS A 44 2.64 -7.62 5.61
CA LYS A 44 3.18 -7.84 6.96
C LYS A 44 4.26 -6.83 7.34
N TYR A 45 4.84 -6.12 6.37
CA TYR A 45 5.77 -5.01 6.62
C TYR A 45 5.07 -3.67 6.81
N ALA A 46 3.76 -3.58 6.63
CA ALA A 46 3.03 -2.34 6.89
C ALA A 46 3.19 -1.93 8.36
N ASN A 47 3.05 -0.63 8.62
CA ASN A 47 2.89 -0.14 9.97
C ASN A 47 1.73 -0.91 10.66
N PRO A 48 1.91 -1.50 11.85
CA PRO A 48 0.84 -2.23 12.56
C PRO A 48 -0.42 -1.39 12.85
N SER A 49 -0.30 -0.07 12.87
CA SER A 49 -1.41 0.87 13.03
C SER A 49 -1.96 1.39 11.70
N ALA A 50 -1.47 0.89 10.56
CA ALA A 50 -1.97 1.32 9.26
C ALA A 50 -3.37 0.76 8.98
N GLU A 51 -4.20 1.58 8.36
CA GLU A 51 -5.42 1.10 7.71
C GLU A 51 -5.05 0.49 6.35
N ILE A 52 -5.52 -0.73 6.09
CA ILE A 52 -5.18 -1.47 4.87
C ILE A 52 -6.44 -1.68 4.03
N TYR A 53 -6.39 -1.27 2.77
CA TYR A 53 -7.50 -1.32 1.82
C TYR A 53 -7.14 -2.11 0.57
N ASN A 54 -8.01 -3.05 0.20
CA ASN A 54 -7.91 -3.81 -1.04
C ASN A 54 -8.60 -3.06 -2.19
N SER A 55 -7.83 -2.54 -3.14
CA SER A 55 -8.39 -1.78 -4.25
C SER A 55 -9.17 -2.62 -5.25
N ALA A 56 -9.03 -3.96 -5.25
CA ALA A 56 -9.82 -4.83 -6.13
C ALA A 56 -11.33 -4.82 -5.80
N GLU A 57 -11.70 -4.31 -4.62
CA GLU A 57 -13.08 -4.22 -4.14
C GLU A 57 -13.63 -2.78 -4.24
N MET A 58 -12.89 -1.87 -4.90
CA MET A 58 -13.16 -0.44 -4.87
C MET A 58 -13.20 0.16 -6.28
N ASP A 59 -14.03 1.18 -6.46
CA ASP A 59 -13.93 2.05 -7.62
C ASP A 59 -12.92 3.20 -7.38
N ILE A 60 -12.65 3.96 -8.45
CA ILE A 60 -11.70 5.07 -8.39
C ILE A 60 -12.14 6.17 -7.42
N ASN A 61 -13.44 6.45 -7.29
CA ASN A 61 -13.92 7.50 -6.41
C ASN A 61 -13.60 7.16 -4.96
N LYS A 62 -13.84 5.90 -4.57
CA LYS A 62 -13.51 5.43 -3.23
C LYS A 62 -12.01 5.46 -2.93
N ILE A 63 -11.15 5.14 -3.91
CA ILE A 63 -9.69 5.25 -3.77
C ILE A 63 -9.28 6.72 -3.57
N MET A 64 -9.88 7.63 -4.33
CA MET A 64 -9.60 9.07 -4.22
C MET A 64 -10.05 9.64 -2.88
N ASP A 65 -11.22 9.25 -2.37
CA ASP A 65 -11.73 9.67 -1.07
C ASP A 65 -10.73 9.31 0.04
N ILE A 66 -10.24 8.06 0.06
CA ILE A 66 -9.24 7.61 1.05
C ILE A 66 -7.91 8.36 0.88
N SER A 67 -7.53 8.67 -0.36
CA SER A 67 -6.24 9.32 -0.67
C SER A 67 -6.21 10.83 -0.41
N ILE A 68 -7.37 11.49 -0.33
CA ILE A 68 -7.51 12.95 -0.20
C ILE A 68 -7.92 13.38 1.23
N ILE A 69 -8.59 12.51 1.99
CA ILE A 69 -9.22 12.88 3.27
C ILE A 69 -8.26 12.79 4.48
N LEU A 70 -7.01 12.34 4.31
CA LEU A 70 -5.96 12.24 5.35
C LEU A 70 -4.73 13.08 5.02
#